data_AF-B5RS34-F1
#
_entry.id   AF-B5RS34-F1
#
_cell.length_a   1.000
_cell.length_b   1.000
_cell.length_c   1.000
_cell.angle_alpha   90.00
_cell.angle_beta   90.00
_cell.angle_gamma   90.00
#
_symmetry.space_group_name_H-M   'P 1'
#
loop_
_entity.id
_entity.type
_entity.pdbx_description
1 polymer ?
#
loop_
_entity_poly.entity_id
_entity_poly.type
_entity_poly.pdbx_seq_one_letter_code
_entity_poly.pdbx_strand_id
1 'polypeptide(L)'
;MMSKNKKIEIVRRIDLELDGIKEFNKTREERYLELKEKLKVLIKEESYNKIETARIFKEINESKYYALDGYKSFASFIKSYKIAKTSIYRYIKLVAGIDSGKIDYDLILNRGVDYAIQVLENGHLLCKSSAKPLKSLRFRLDDEESFSFYRSNIKFASFLLQEVYKIEKDFFYKMQDRYNSLKT
;
A
#
# COMPACT_ATOMS: atom_id res chain seq x y z
N MET A 1 12.11 21.24 13.45
CA MET A 1 11.43 22.19 12.54
C MET A 1 10.92 21.45 11.31
N MET A 2 9.60 21.45 11.15
CA MET A 2 8.79 21.38 9.91
C MET A 2 9.04 20.24 8.91
N SER A 3 8.26 19.17 9.07
CA SER A 3 7.88 18.23 8.00
C SER A 3 7.22 19.01 6.85
N LYS A 4 7.83 18.95 5.66
CA LYS A 4 7.26 19.56 4.45
C LYS A 4 6.09 18.70 3.97
N ASN A 5 4.88 19.08 4.38
CA ASN A 5 3.66 18.65 3.73
C ASN A 5 3.76 18.98 2.23
N LYS A 6 3.95 17.95 1.39
CA LYS A 6 3.70 18.07 -0.05
C LYS A 6 2.20 18.23 -0.23
N LYS A 7 1.76 19.49 -0.25
CA LYS A 7 0.41 19.89 -0.63
C LYS A 7 0.20 19.40 -2.06
N ILE A 8 -0.55 18.31 -2.23
CA ILE A 8 -1.01 17.89 -3.55
C ILE A 8 -2.03 18.94 -3.95
N GLU A 9 -1.64 19.83 -4.86
CA GLU A 9 -2.60 20.70 -5.53
C GLU A 9 -3.58 19.80 -6.25
N ILE A 10 -4.83 19.84 -5.79
CA ILE A 10 -5.97 19.32 -6.52
C ILE A 10 -5.99 20.10 -7.83
N VAL A 11 -5.51 19.48 -8.90
CA VAL A 11 -5.66 20.01 -10.25
C VAL A 11 -7.16 20.09 -10.47
N ARG A 12 -7.66 21.33 -10.44
CA ARG A 12 -8.99 21.68 -10.92
C ARG A 12 -9.18 20.93 -12.23
N ARG A 13 -10.37 20.34 -12.42
CA ARG A 13 -10.81 19.82 -13.73
C ARG A 13 -10.23 20.76 -14.78
N ILE A 14 -9.30 20.25 -15.57
CA ILE A 14 -8.87 20.97 -16.76
C ILE A 14 -10.14 20.96 -17.60
N ASP A 15 -10.88 22.06 -17.51
CA ASP A 15 -11.67 22.53 -18.62
C ASP A 15 -10.68 22.50 -19.78
N LEU A 16 -10.84 21.48 -20.62
CA LEU A 16 -10.31 21.47 -21.97
C LEU A 16 -11.02 22.62 -22.69
N GLU A 17 -10.66 23.85 -22.32
CA GLU A 17 -10.82 24.98 -23.21
C GLU A 17 -10.12 24.56 -24.49
N LEU A 18 -10.95 24.39 -25.50
CA LEU A 18 -10.58 24.33 -26.89
C LEU A 18 -9.74 25.58 -27.18
N ASP A 19 -8.43 25.48 -26.95
CA ASP A 19 -7.51 26.47 -27.48
C ASP A 19 -7.42 26.19 -28.98
N GLY A 20 -8.20 26.97 -29.72
CA GLY A 20 -8.34 26.88 -31.15
C GLY A 20 -7.01 27.17 -31.83
N ILE A 21 -6.31 26.12 -32.27
CA ILE A 21 -5.22 26.24 -33.23
C ILE A 21 -5.36 25.12 -34.26
N LYS A 22 -5.88 25.51 -35.43
CA LYS A 22 -5.83 24.91 -36.77
C LYS A 22 -5.29 23.48 -36.83
N GLU A 23 -6.14 22.55 -37.28
CA GLU A 23 -5.75 21.25 -37.84
C GLU A 23 -4.80 21.45 -39.03
N PHE A 24 -3.52 21.67 -38.76
CA PHE A 24 -2.49 21.34 -39.73
C PHE A 24 -2.33 19.83 -39.72
N ASN A 25 -2.19 19.24 -40.92
CA ASN A 25 -2.03 17.81 -41.18
C ASN A 25 -0.93 17.20 -40.28
N LYS A 26 -1.29 16.82 -39.05
CA LYS A 26 -0.40 16.08 -38.17
C LYS A 26 -0.09 14.79 -38.88
N THR A 27 1.19 14.49 -38.98
CA THR A 27 1.64 13.19 -39.42
C THR A 27 1.03 12.13 -38.50
N ARG A 28 0.80 10.92 -39.01
CA ARG A 28 0.25 9.82 -38.21
C ARG A 28 1.08 9.57 -36.94
N GLU A 29 2.38 9.83 -37.00
CA GLU A 29 3.32 9.71 -35.89
C GLU A 29 3.10 10.76 -34.80
N GLU A 30 2.96 12.04 -35.16
CA GLU A 30 2.67 13.12 -34.19
C GLU A 30 1.33 12.88 -33.49
N ARG A 31 0.29 12.52 -34.26
CA ARG A 31 -1.02 12.20 -33.67
C ARG A 31 -0.95 10.99 -32.73
N TYR A 32 -0.16 9.98 -33.07
CA TYR A 32 0.05 8.82 -32.21
C TYR A 32 0.74 9.20 -30.89
N LEU A 33 1.80 10.02 -30.95
CA LEU A 33 2.52 10.45 -29.75
C LEU A 33 1.62 11.26 -28.81
N GLU A 34 0.78 12.15 -29.35
CA GLU A 34 -0.20 12.89 -28.55
C GLU A 34 -1.21 12.01 -27.85
N LEU A 35 -1.79 11.05 -28.59
CA LEU A 35 -2.74 10.09 -28.00
C LEU A 35 -2.08 9.22 -26.93
N LYS A 36 -0.82 8.83 -27.14
CA LYS A 36 -0.03 8.06 -26.19
C LYS A 36 0.21 8.84 -24.89
N GLU A 37 0.58 10.11 -24.96
CA GLU A 37 0.77 10.94 -23.76
C GLU A 37 -0.56 11.23 -23.06
N LYS A 38 -1.62 11.55 -23.82
CA LYS A 38 -2.97 11.73 -23.26
C LYS A 38 -3.44 10.48 -22.53
N LEU A 39 -3.19 9.29 -23.08
CA LEU A 39 -3.56 8.03 -22.45
C LEU A 39 -2.84 7.82 -21.11
N LYS A 40 -1.54 8.14 -21.03
CA LYS A 40 -0.78 8.04 -19.77
C LYS A 40 -1.36 8.94 -18.68
N VAL A 41 -1.75 10.17 -19.04
CA VAL A 41 -2.36 11.12 -18.09
C VAL A 41 -3.71 10.58 -17.61
N LEU A 42 -4.59 10.16 -18.53
CA LEU A 42 -5.91 9.64 -18.20
C LEU A 42 -5.85 8.41 -17.29
N ILE A 43 -4.93 7.48 -17.51
CA ILE A 43 -4.77 6.28 -16.67
C ILE A 43 -4.34 6.66 -15.24
N LYS A 44 -3.44 7.63 -15.09
CA LYS A 44 -3.00 8.11 -13.78
C LYS A 44 -4.13 8.83 -13.04
N GLU A 45 -4.85 9.71 -13.72
CA GLU A 45 -6.01 10.41 -13.16
C GLU A 45 -7.12 9.44 -12.77
N GLU A 46 -7.40 8.43 -13.59
CA GLU A 46 -8.37 7.39 -13.26
C GLU A 46 -7.99 6.66 -11.96
N SER A 47 -6.72 6.31 -11.80
CA SER A 47 -6.21 5.65 -10.59
C SER A 47 -6.34 6.55 -9.36
N TYR A 48 -5.96 7.84 -9.50
CA TYR A 48 -6.12 8.83 -8.44
C TYR A 48 -7.59 9.00 -8.04
N ASN A 49 -8.47 9.22 -9.00
CA ASN A 49 -9.90 9.43 -8.79
C ASN A 49 -10.54 8.22 -8.09
N LYS A 50 -10.15 6.99 -8.44
CA LYS A 50 -10.62 5.77 -7.75
C LYS A 50 -10.19 5.74 -6.28
N ILE A 51 -8.94 6.07 -5.98
CA ILE A 51 -8.43 6.09 -4.59
C ILE A 51 -9.12 7.19 -3.78
N GLU A 52 -9.28 8.38 -4.35
CA GLU A 52 -9.91 9.50 -3.65
C GLU A 52 -11.40 9.24 -3.39
N THR A 53 -12.10 8.69 -4.38
CA THR A 53 -13.49 8.22 -4.21
C THR A 53 -13.58 7.20 -3.07
N ALA A 54 -12.61 6.30 -2.96
CA ALA A 54 -12.56 5.29 -1.91
C ALA A 54 -12.32 5.88 -0.51
N ARG A 55 -11.50 6.95 -0.40
CA ARG A 55 -11.29 7.70 0.84
C ARG A 55 -12.58 8.34 1.33
N ILE A 56 -13.29 9.02 0.42
CA ILE A 56 -14.59 9.62 0.73
C ILE A 56 -15.58 8.56 1.23
N PHE A 57 -15.68 7.42 0.53
CA PHE A 57 -16.54 6.32 0.97
C PHE A 57 -16.14 5.76 2.35
N LYS A 58 -14.84 5.63 2.63
CA LYS A 58 -14.33 5.18 3.93
C LYS A 58 -14.75 6.15 5.03
N GLU A 59 -14.52 7.44 4.83
CA GLU A 59 -14.87 8.49 5.80
C GLU A 59 -16.38 8.55 6.07
N ILE A 60 -17.21 8.55 5.01
CA ILE A 60 -18.68 8.52 5.15
C ILE A 60 -19.14 7.28 5.95
N ASN A 61 -18.51 6.13 5.73
CA ASN A 61 -18.84 4.89 6.44
C ASN A 61 -18.40 4.95 7.92
N GLU A 62 -17.17 5.38 8.20
CA GLU A 62 -16.60 5.45 9.55
C GLU A 62 -17.32 6.48 10.43
N SER A 63 -17.57 7.67 9.88
CA SER A 63 -18.29 8.76 10.56
C SER A 63 -19.81 8.62 10.52
N LYS A 64 -20.33 7.59 9.82
CA LYS A 64 -21.76 7.34 9.60
C LYS A 64 -22.52 8.53 8.98
N TYR A 65 -21.86 9.34 8.16
CA TYR A 65 -22.47 10.54 7.54
C TYR A 65 -23.65 10.22 6.63
N TYR A 66 -23.75 8.99 6.13
CA TYR A 66 -24.92 8.52 5.39
C TYR A 66 -26.24 8.68 6.18
N ALA A 67 -26.20 8.70 7.52
CA ALA A 67 -27.38 8.89 8.35
C ALA A 67 -27.95 10.32 8.28
N LEU A 68 -27.12 11.30 7.93
CA LEU A 68 -27.55 12.70 7.74
C LEU A 68 -28.53 12.83 6.57
N ASP A 69 -28.43 11.92 5.59
CA ASP A 69 -29.31 11.83 4.43
C ASP A 69 -30.43 10.77 4.63
N GLY A 70 -30.69 10.39 5.89
CA GLY A 70 -31.77 9.48 6.26
C GLY A 70 -31.53 8.00 5.93
N TYR A 71 -30.34 7.62 5.44
CA TYR A 71 -30.06 6.20 5.17
C TYR A 71 -29.85 5.41 6.47
N LYS A 72 -30.52 4.25 6.57
CA LYS A 72 -30.39 3.34 7.71
C LYS A 72 -29.05 2.61 7.77
N SER A 73 -28.33 2.52 6.64
CA SER A 73 -27.04 1.84 6.56
C SER A 73 -26.19 2.38 5.42
N PHE A 74 -24.86 2.24 5.53
CA PHE A 74 -23.94 2.56 4.45
C PHE A 74 -24.26 1.78 3.16
N ALA A 75 -24.69 0.52 3.29
CA ALA A 75 -25.08 -0.30 2.15
C ALA A 75 -26.31 0.26 1.40
N SER A 76 -27.25 0.89 2.12
CA SER A 76 -28.40 1.58 1.53
C SER A 76 -27.98 2.86 0.81
N PHE A 77 -27.05 3.62 1.40
CA PHE A 77 -26.48 4.83 0.81
C PHE A 77 -25.78 4.55 -0.51
N ILE A 78 -24.85 3.58 -0.54
CA ILE A 78 -24.08 3.30 -1.77
C ILE A 78 -24.94 2.75 -2.92
N LYS A 79 -26.13 2.21 -2.63
CA LYS A 79 -27.05 1.69 -3.66
C LYS A 79 -27.53 2.79 -4.61
N SER A 80 -27.56 4.06 -4.18
CA SER A 80 -27.99 5.18 -5.02
C SER A 80 -26.96 5.54 -6.11
N TYR A 81 -25.69 5.16 -5.93
CA TYR A 81 -24.59 5.56 -6.83
C TYR A 81 -24.36 4.63 -8.03
N LYS A 82 -25.18 3.58 -8.21
CA LYS A 82 -25.03 2.56 -9.28
C LYS A 82 -23.65 1.88 -9.31
N ILE A 83 -22.95 1.84 -8.18
CA ILE A 83 -21.68 1.12 -8.04
C ILE A 83 -21.94 -0.22 -7.34
N ALA A 84 -21.28 -1.29 -7.80
CA ALA A 84 -21.36 -2.58 -7.14
C ALA A 84 -20.84 -2.50 -5.70
N LYS A 85 -21.65 -2.95 -4.74
CA LYS A 85 -21.31 -2.98 -3.30
C LYS A 85 -19.92 -3.58 -3.06
N THR A 86 -19.62 -4.71 -3.68
CA THR A 86 -18.34 -5.42 -3.57
C THR A 86 -17.15 -4.56 -4.00
N SER A 87 -17.31 -3.72 -5.03
CA SER A 87 -16.24 -2.84 -5.51
C SER A 87 -15.93 -1.75 -4.50
N ILE A 88 -16.96 -1.15 -3.88
CA ILE A 88 -16.76 -0.11 -2.85
C ILE A 88 -16.02 -0.67 -1.64
N TYR A 89 -16.44 -1.82 -1.10
CA TYR A 89 -15.74 -2.43 0.03
C TYR A 89 -14.30 -2.84 -0.31
N ARG A 90 -14.04 -3.32 -1.54
CA ARG A 90 -12.68 -3.58 -2.03
C ARG A 90 -11.83 -2.31 -2.05
N TYR A 91 -12.38 -1.18 -2.50
CA TYR A 91 -11.65 0.08 -2.53
C TYR A 91 -11.43 0.69 -1.14
N ILE A 92 -12.41 0.60 -0.23
CA ILE A 92 -12.22 1.00 1.18
C ILE A 92 -11.08 0.19 1.81
N LYS A 93 -11.02 -1.12 1.54
CA LYS A 93 -9.95 -2.00 2.02
C LYS A 93 -8.57 -1.61 1.44
N LEU A 94 -8.53 -1.21 0.17
CA LEU A 94 -7.32 -0.68 -0.47
C LEU A 94 -6.80 0.55 0.29
N VAL A 95 -7.66 1.54 0.55
CA VAL A 95 -7.29 2.76 1.27
C VAL A 95 -6.82 2.46 2.69
N ALA A 96 -7.50 1.58 3.42
CA ALA A 96 -7.04 1.15 4.74
C ALA A 96 -5.65 0.46 4.68
N GLY A 97 -5.36 -0.25 3.58
CA GLY A 97 -4.02 -0.79 3.30
C GLY A 97 -2.96 0.28 3.08
N ILE A 98 -3.31 1.39 2.40
CA ILE A 98 -2.44 2.55 2.23
C ILE A 98 -2.20 3.24 3.57
N ASP A 99 -3.27 3.54 4.32
CA ASP A 99 -3.19 4.23 5.62
C ASP A 99 -2.34 3.45 6.64
N SER A 100 -2.36 2.11 6.57
CA SER A 100 -1.56 1.22 7.41
C SER A 100 -0.15 0.94 6.88
N GLY A 101 0.25 1.53 5.75
CA GLY A 101 1.56 1.33 5.13
C GLY A 101 1.78 -0.05 4.51
N LYS A 102 0.73 -0.86 4.35
CA LYS A 102 0.79 -2.20 3.73
C LYS A 102 0.81 -2.15 2.20
N ILE A 103 0.30 -1.07 1.63
CA ILE A 103 0.34 -0.78 0.20
C ILE A 103 0.97 0.60 -0.01
N ASP A 104 1.86 0.68 -1.00
CA ASP A 104 2.34 1.95 -1.53
C ASP A 104 1.40 2.47 -2.65
N TYR A 105 1.17 3.78 -2.67
CA TYR A 105 0.45 4.47 -3.74
C TYR A 105 1.10 4.21 -5.12
N ASP A 106 2.44 4.16 -5.17
CA ASP A 106 3.16 3.87 -6.41
C ASP A 106 2.89 2.47 -6.96
N LEU A 107 2.56 1.50 -6.09
CA LEU A 107 2.16 0.16 -6.53
C LEU A 107 0.86 0.21 -7.33
N ILE A 108 -0.10 1.03 -6.88
CA ILE A 108 -1.39 1.18 -7.54
C ILE A 108 -1.23 1.90 -8.88
N LEU A 109 -0.41 2.96 -8.93
CA LEU A 109 -0.15 3.68 -10.18
C LEU A 109 0.52 2.80 -11.24
N ASN A 110 1.44 1.93 -10.84
CA ASN A 110 2.23 1.13 -11.77
C ASN A 110 1.59 -0.21 -12.15
N ARG A 111 0.83 -0.82 -11.23
CA ARG A 111 0.27 -2.18 -11.42
C ARG A 111 -1.26 -2.23 -11.39
N GLY A 112 -1.92 -1.13 -11.04
CA GLY A 112 -3.37 -1.03 -10.98
C GLY A 112 -3.98 -1.49 -9.66
N VAL A 113 -5.24 -1.11 -9.47
CA VAL A 113 -6.00 -1.33 -8.23
C VAL A 113 -6.27 -2.81 -7.95
N ASP A 114 -6.59 -3.61 -8.97
CA ASP A 114 -6.86 -5.03 -8.79
C ASP A 114 -5.63 -5.81 -8.31
N TYR A 115 -4.46 -5.51 -8.85
CA TYR A 115 -3.20 -6.08 -8.39
C TYR A 115 -2.92 -5.70 -6.94
N ALA A 116 -3.10 -4.43 -6.59
CA ALA A 116 -2.90 -3.94 -5.24
C ALA A 116 -3.86 -4.61 -4.23
N ILE A 117 -5.14 -4.82 -4.59
CA ILE A 117 -6.10 -5.57 -3.76
C ILE A 117 -5.68 -7.04 -3.61
N GLN A 118 -5.22 -7.69 -4.70
CA GLN A 118 -4.67 -9.04 -4.61
C GLN A 118 -3.47 -9.10 -3.67
N VAL A 119 -2.60 -8.09 -3.66
CA VAL A 119 -1.47 -8.02 -2.72
C VAL A 119 -1.94 -7.95 -1.27
N LEU A 120 -3.02 -7.22 -0.97
CA LEU A 120 -3.62 -7.20 0.37
C LEU A 120 -4.29 -8.51 0.76
N GLU A 121 -5.10 -9.07 -0.13
CA GLU A 121 -5.84 -10.32 0.10
C GLU A 121 -4.89 -11.49 0.25
N ASN A 122 -3.88 -11.52 -0.59
CA ASN A 122 -2.81 -12.47 -0.51
C ASN A 122 -1.69 -11.98 0.41
N GLY A 123 -1.82 -10.90 1.19
CA GLY A 123 -0.80 -10.48 2.16
C GLY A 123 -0.60 -11.49 3.30
N HIS A 124 -1.55 -12.41 3.49
CA HIS A 124 -1.40 -13.62 4.30
C HIS A 124 -0.71 -14.80 3.55
N LEU A 125 -0.53 -14.71 2.23
CA LEU A 125 -0.06 -15.77 1.32
C LEU A 125 1.09 -15.35 0.34
N LEU A 126 1.48 -14.08 0.31
CA LEU A 126 2.54 -13.48 -0.53
C LEU A 126 3.77 -13.12 0.30
N CYS A 127 4.08 -13.95 1.29
CA CYS A 127 5.47 -14.40 1.37
C CYS A 127 5.66 -15.51 0.33
N LYS A 128 5.59 -15.15 -0.95
CA LYS A 128 6.11 -15.97 -2.03
C LYS A 128 7.07 -15.11 -2.83
N SER A 129 8.17 -14.77 -2.19
CA SER A 129 9.44 -15.01 -2.86
C SER A 129 9.38 -16.44 -3.42
N SER A 130 9.81 -16.65 -4.65
CA SER A 130 10.17 -17.97 -5.16
C SER A 130 11.29 -18.65 -4.34
N ALA A 131 11.76 -18.03 -3.25
CA ALA A 131 12.59 -18.68 -2.27
C ALA A 131 11.78 -19.76 -1.56
N LYS A 132 12.27 -21.01 -1.66
CA LYS A 132 11.99 -22.07 -0.69
C LYS A 132 11.91 -21.43 0.71
N PRO A 133 10.90 -21.74 1.55
CA PRO A 133 10.91 -21.26 2.92
C PRO A 133 12.29 -21.56 3.51
N LEU A 134 12.98 -20.52 3.97
CA LEU A 134 14.27 -20.67 4.63
C LEU A 134 14.06 -21.71 5.73
N LYS A 135 14.94 -22.72 5.79
CA LYS A 135 14.84 -23.78 6.79
C LYS A 135 14.71 -23.15 8.16
N SER A 136 13.82 -23.69 9.01
CA SER A 136 13.68 -23.23 10.38
C SER A 136 15.03 -23.29 11.09
N LEU A 137 15.45 -22.15 11.63
CA LEU A 137 16.66 -22.06 12.41
C LEU A 137 16.41 -22.73 13.76
N ARG A 138 17.20 -23.76 14.09
CA ARG A 138 17.11 -24.48 15.37
C ARG A 138 18.30 -24.08 16.22
N PHE A 139 18.02 -23.41 17.33
CA PHE A 139 19.00 -23.11 18.36
C PHE A 139 18.91 -24.13 19.49
N ARG A 140 20.06 -24.45 20.09
CA ARG A 140 20.12 -25.08 21.41
C ARG A 140 20.40 -23.96 22.40
N LEU A 141 19.57 -23.85 23.43
CA LEU A 141 19.77 -22.94 24.54
C LEU A 141 20.08 -23.81 25.76
N ASP A 142 21.16 -23.48 26.46
CA ASP A 142 21.61 -24.24 27.64
C ASP A 142 20.91 -23.79 28.92
N ASP A 143 20.24 -22.63 28.87
CA ASP A 143 19.46 -22.06 29.98
C ASP A 143 17.96 -22.31 29.80
N GLU A 144 17.33 -22.88 30.83
CA GLU A 144 15.92 -23.32 30.81
C GLU A 144 14.94 -22.13 30.80
N GLU A 145 15.28 -21.05 31.52
CA GLU A 145 14.46 -19.84 31.56
C GLU A 145 14.42 -19.16 30.18
N SER A 146 15.59 -18.96 29.58
CA SER A 146 15.73 -18.44 28.21
C SER A 146 15.01 -19.31 27.20
N PHE A 147 15.12 -20.65 27.32
CA PHE A 147 14.41 -21.58 26.45
C PHE A 147 12.90 -21.41 26.53
N SER A 148 12.33 -21.38 27.74
CA SER A 148 10.89 -21.22 27.94
C SER A 148 10.38 -19.88 27.40
N PHE A 149 11.13 -18.79 27.66
CA PHE A 149 10.80 -17.46 27.17
C PHE A 149 10.75 -17.41 25.64
N TYR A 150 11.81 -17.83 24.95
CA TYR A 150 11.87 -17.76 23.49
C TYR A 150 10.95 -18.77 22.80
N ARG A 151 10.69 -19.92 23.43
CA ARG A 151 9.70 -20.90 22.95
C ARG A 151 8.28 -20.34 22.97
N SER A 152 7.94 -19.56 24.00
CA SER A 152 6.63 -18.92 24.11
C SER A 152 6.52 -17.66 23.23
N ASN A 153 7.66 -17.07 22.86
CA ASN A 153 7.74 -15.79 22.14
C ASN A 153 8.47 -15.90 20.78
N ILE A 154 8.24 -16.98 20.02
CA ILE A 154 8.97 -17.29 18.76
C ILE A 154 8.92 -16.13 17.75
N LYS A 155 7.76 -15.48 17.60
CA LYS A 155 7.61 -14.34 16.68
C LYS A 155 8.46 -13.15 17.10
N PHE A 156 8.50 -12.86 18.40
CA PHE A 156 9.33 -11.79 18.95
C PHE A 156 10.81 -12.13 18.83
N ALA A 157 11.22 -13.37 19.09
CA ALA A 157 12.60 -13.82 18.89
C ALA A 157 13.06 -13.61 17.44
N SER A 158 12.22 -13.98 16.47
CA SER A 158 12.47 -13.77 15.05
C SER A 158 12.58 -12.28 14.70
N PHE A 159 11.68 -11.44 15.24
CA PHE A 159 11.73 -9.99 15.07
C PHE A 159 13.01 -9.38 15.65
N LEU A 160 13.34 -9.71 16.91
CA LEU A 160 14.51 -9.22 17.61
C LEU A 160 15.81 -9.51 16.84
N LEU A 161 15.98 -10.75 16.36
CA LEU A 161 17.15 -11.15 15.58
C LEU A 161 17.28 -10.36 14.27
N GLN A 162 16.16 -10.04 13.61
CA GLN A 162 16.17 -9.26 12.37
C GLN A 162 16.47 -7.79 12.62
N GLU A 163 15.84 -7.18 13.64
CA GLU A 163 16.02 -5.78 13.98
C GLU A 163 17.45 -5.50 14.45
N VAL A 164 17.99 -6.33 15.35
CA VAL A 164 19.35 -6.17 15.85
C VAL A 164 20.37 -6.24 14.71
N TYR A 165 20.20 -7.18 13.77
CA TYR A 165 21.12 -7.31 12.65
C TYR A 165 21.01 -6.17 11.63
N LYS A 166 19.80 -5.63 11.39
CA LYS A 166 19.57 -4.61 10.35
C LYS A 166 19.81 -3.19 10.84
N ILE A 167 19.33 -2.88 12.05
CA ILE A 167 19.30 -1.54 12.61
C ILE A 167 20.46 -1.36 13.60
N GLU A 168 20.54 -2.22 14.61
CA GLU A 168 21.49 -2.09 15.72
C GLU A 168 22.81 -2.86 15.46
N LYS A 169 23.46 -2.58 14.32
CA LYS A 169 24.65 -3.32 13.86
C LYS A 169 25.82 -3.29 14.82
N ASP A 170 26.06 -2.16 15.48
CA ASP A 170 27.19 -2.02 16.41
C ASP A 170 27.03 -2.97 17.61
N PHE A 171 25.80 -3.09 18.12
CA PHE A 171 25.48 -4.06 19.17
C PHE A 171 25.65 -5.50 18.66
N PHE A 172 25.19 -5.78 17.45
CA PHE A 172 25.35 -7.10 16.82
C PHE A 172 26.84 -7.50 16.74
N TYR A 173 27.70 -6.64 16.19
CA TYR A 173 29.12 -6.93 16.06
C TYR A 173 29.82 -7.04 17.42
N LYS A 174 29.46 -6.19 18.39
CA LYS A 174 29.95 -6.31 19.77
C LYS A 174 29.63 -7.68 20.38
N MET A 175 28.41 -8.19 20.18
CA MET A 175 28.03 -9.51 20.67
C MET A 175 28.73 -10.64 19.92
N GLN A 176 28.96 -10.48 18.62
CA GLN A 176 29.72 -11.42 17.80
C GLN A 176 31.18 -11.52 18.27
N ASP A 177 31.83 -10.38 18.53
CA ASP A 177 33.20 -10.34 19.04
C ASP A 177 33.32 -11.01 20.40
N ARG A 178 32.36 -10.74 21.31
CA ARG A 178 32.29 -11.40 22.60
C ARG A 178 32.12 -12.92 22.45
N TYR A 179 31.22 -13.38 21.59
CA TYR A 179 31.03 -14.81 21.31
C TYR A 179 32.32 -15.47 20.80
N ASN A 180 33.01 -14.81 19.87
CA ASN A 180 34.27 -15.32 19.33
C ASN A 180 35.37 -15.39 20.40
N SER A 181 35.42 -14.42 21.31
CA SER A 181 36.41 -14.41 22.40
C SER A 181 36.23 -15.57 23.39
N LEU A 182 34.98 -16.01 23.61
CA LEU A 182 34.61 -17.11 24.49
C LEU A 182 34.78 -18.50 23.85
N LYS A 183 35.07 -18.56 22.55
CA LYS A 183 35.29 -19.81 21.81
C LYS A 183 36.74 -20.30 21.89
N THR A 184 37.63 -19.47 22.44
CA THR A 184 39.03 -19.77 22.76
C THR A 184 39.11 -20.65 24.01
#